data_AF-A0AAW5MIF3-F1
#
_entry.id   AF-A0AAW5MIF3-F1
#
_cell.length_a   1.000
_cell.length_b   1.000
_cell.length_c   1.000
_cell.angle_alpha   90.00
_cell.angle_beta   90.00
_cell.angle_gamma   90.00
#
_symmetry.space_group_name_H-M   'P 1'
#
loop_
_entity.id
_entity.type
_entity.pdbx_description
1 polymer ?
#
loop_
_entity_poly.entity_id
_entity_poly.type
_entity_poly.pdbx_seq_one_letter_code
_entity_poly.pdbx_strand_id
1 'polypeptide(L)' 'MSLETAPPEVKLAVDLIELLETNQLAPELVLAALAIVKNDYERKLAEGRDH' A
#
# COMPACT_ATOMS: atom_id res chain seq x y z
N MET A 1 -18.31 -13.26 3.29
CA MET A 1 -17.61 -12.53 4.37
C MET A 1 -17.31 -11.16 3.82
N SER A 2 -17.91 -10.14 4.38
CA SER A 2 -17.95 -8.82 3.77
C SER A 2 -16.70 -8.01 4.12
N LEU A 3 -16.10 -7.35 3.13
CA LEU A 3 -14.95 -6.45 3.29
C LEU A 3 -15.23 -5.32 4.29
N GLU A 4 -16.50 -5.01 4.56
CA GLU A 4 -16.95 -4.00 5.53
C GLU A 4 -16.46 -4.24 6.97
N THR A 5 -16.16 -5.47 7.39
CA THR A 5 -15.61 -5.78 8.73
C THR A 5 -14.09 -5.99 8.76
N ALA A 6 -13.41 -5.89 7.62
CA ALA A 6 -11.97 -6.11 7.54
C ALA A 6 -11.18 -4.99 8.26
N PRO A 7 -9.98 -5.29 8.79
CA PRO A 7 -9.07 -4.29 9.31
C PRO A 7 -8.77 -3.19 8.27
N PRO A 8 -8.55 -1.94 8.70
CA PRO A 8 -8.34 -0.81 7.79
C PRO A 8 -7.17 -1.03 6.82
N GLU A 9 -6.09 -1.68 7.26
CA GLU A 9 -4.95 -2.03 6.43
C GLU A 9 -5.29 -3.06 5.34
N VAL A 10 -6.21 -3.98 5.61
CA VAL A 10 -6.68 -4.98 4.65
C VAL A 10 -7.57 -4.32 3.60
N LYS A 11 -8.47 -3.43 4.02
CA LYS A 11 -9.31 -2.65 3.10
C LYS A 11 -8.46 -1.81 2.14
N LEU A 12 -7.50 -1.07 2.69
CA LEU A 12 -6.58 -0.26 1.90
C LEU A 12 -5.76 -1.11 0.91
N ALA A 13 -5.30 -2.30 1.33
CA ALA A 13 -4.58 -3.20 0.43
C ALA A 13 -5.47 -3.66 -0.73
N VAL A 14 -6.75 -3.95 -0.48
CA VAL A 14 -7.72 -4.35 -1.52
C VAL A 14 -7.97 -3.20 -2.50
N ASP A 15 -8.22 -1.98 -2.01
CA ASP A 15 -8.42 -0.79 -2.85
C ASP A 15 -7.19 -0.51 -3.73
N LEU A 16 -5.99 -0.67 -3.15
CA LEU A 16 -4.73 -0.51 -3.90
C LEU A 16 -4.59 -1.58 -4.99
N ILE A 17 -4.90 -2.84 -4.69
CA ILE A 17 -4.83 -3.93 -5.68
C ILE A 17 -5.79 -3.64 -6.84
N GLU A 18 -7.05 -3.27 -6.56
CA GLU A 18 -8.04 -2.93 -7.60
C GLU A 18 -7.54 -1.79 -8.52
N LEU A 19 -6.96 -0.75 -7.93
CA LEU A 19 -6.38 0.36 -8.69
C LEU A 19 -5.25 -0.11 -9.60
N LEU A 20 -4.34 -0.94 -9.09
CA LEU A 20 -3.18 -1.43 -9.84
C LEU A 20 -3.59 -2.38 -10.97
N GLU A 21 -4.57 -3.24 -10.73
CA GLU A 21 -5.15 -4.13 -11.74
C GLU A 21 -5.89 -3.35 -12.83
N THR A 22 -6.65 -2.32 -12.47
CA THR A 22 -7.35 -1.43 -13.43
C THR A 22 -6.35 -0.75 -14.38
N ASN A 23 -5.17 -0.40 -13.88
CA ASN A 23 -4.09 0.19 -14.67
C ASN A 23 -3.26 -0.84 -15.45
N GLN A 24 -3.58 -2.14 -15.34
CA GLN A 24 -2.91 -3.25 -16.06
C GLN A 24 -1.38 -3.23 -15.88
N LEU A 25 -0.91 -2.86 -14.68
CA LEU A 25 0.51 -2.75 -14.39
C LEU A 25 1.13 -4.14 -14.23
N ALA A 26 2.35 -4.30 -14.75
CA ALA A 26 3.09 -5.55 -14.56
C ALA A 26 3.38 -5.79 -13.07
N PRO A 27 3.21 -7.01 -12.54
CA PRO A 27 3.42 -7.30 -11.12
C PRO A 27 4.82 -6.92 -10.62
N GLU A 28 5.85 -7.11 -11.44
CA GLU A 28 7.22 -6.72 -11.13
C GLU A 28 7.37 -5.21 -10.90
N LEU A 29 6.70 -4.40 -11.73
CA LEU A 29 6.70 -2.94 -11.62
C LEU A 29 5.94 -2.50 -10.36
N VAL A 30 4.80 -3.13 -10.10
CA VAL A 30 3.99 -2.90 -8.89
C VAL A 30 4.82 -3.17 -7.64
N LEU A 31 5.49 -4.33 -7.56
CA LEU A 31 6.31 -4.70 -6.41
C LEU A 31 7.47 -3.71 -6.20
N ALA A 32 8.14 -3.29 -7.28
CA ALA A 32 9.19 -2.27 -7.19
C ALA A 32 8.64 -0.92 -6.67
N ALA A 33 7.48 -0.48 -7.14
CA ALA A 33 6.84 0.74 -6.68
C ALA A 33 6.40 0.64 -5.20
N LEU A 34 5.81 -0.48 -4.79
CA LEU A 34 5.39 -0.72 -3.40
C LEU A 34 6.59 -0.72 -2.44
N ALA A 35 7.76 -1.20 -2.86
CA ALA A 35 8.99 -1.11 -2.06
C ALA A 35 9.41 0.35 -1.82
N ILE A 36 9.28 1.22 -2.84
CA ILE A 36 9.56 2.66 -2.71
C ILE A 36 8.58 3.32 -1.74
N VAL A 37 7.28 3.04 -1.91
CA VAL A 37 6.22 3.56 -1.03
C VAL A 37 6.44 3.11 0.41
N LYS A 38 6.72 1.83 0.65
CA LYS A 38 7.03 1.30 1.98
C LYS A 38 8.19 2.07 2.62
N ASN A 39 9.30 2.23 1.91
CA ASN A 39 10.47 2.96 2.41
C ASN A 39 10.13 4.43 2.73
N ASP A 40 9.25 5.08 1.97
CA ASP A 40 8.80 6.44 2.24
C ASP A 40 8.04 6.58 3.56
N TYR A 41 7.10 5.66 3.82
CA TYR A 41 6.37 5.64 5.09
C TYR A 41 7.26 5.24 6.27
N GLU A 42 8.23 4.35 6.07
CA GLU A 42 9.23 4.02 7.10
C GLU A 42 10.07 5.25 7.49
N ARG A 43 10.49 6.07 6.51
CA ARG A 43 11.18 7.34 6.79
C ARG A 43 10.27 8.31 7.54
N LYS A 44 9.03 8.52 7.09
CA LYS A 44 8.06 9.40 7.78
C LYS A 44 7.80 8.99 9.22
N LEU A 45 7.75 7.68 9.49
CA LEU A 45 7.62 7.15 10.85
C LEU A 45 8.87 7.40 11.71
N ALA A 46 10.05 7.40 11.10
CA ALA A 46 11.29 7.74 11.79
C ALA A 46 11.37 9.25 12.06
N GLU A 47 11.05 10.08 11.07
CA GLU A 47 11.03 11.55 11.18
C GLU A 47 9.99 12.03 12.20
N GLY A 48 8.81 11.39 12.25
CA GLY A 48 7.77 11.70 13.23
C GLY A 48 8.06 11.23 14.67
N ARG A 49 9.16 10.49 14.92
CA ARG A 49 9.62 10.15 16.28
C ARG A 49 10.63 11.16 16.85
N ASP A 50 11.15 12.05 16.01
CA ASP A 50 12.13 13.08 16.37
C ASP A 50 11.46 14.45 16.70
N HIS A 51 10.13 14.48 16.80
CA HIS A 51 9.32 15.62 17.23
C HIS A 51 8.60 15.31 18.55
#